data_AF-A0A7Z9HWJ2-F1
#
_entry.id   AF-A0A7Z9HWJ2-F1
#
_cell.length_a   1.000
_cell.length_b   1.000
_cell.length_c   1.000
_cell.angle_alpha   90.00
_cell.angle_beta   90.00
_cell.angle_gamma   90.00
#
_symmetry.space_group_name_H-M   'P 1'
#
loop_
_entity.id
_entity.type
_entity.pdbx_description
1 polymer ?
#
loop_
_entity_poly.entity_id
_entity_poly.type
_entity_poly.pdbx_seq_one_letter_code
_entity_poly.pdbx_strand_id
1 'polypeptide(L)'
;MAAKIGKKQQKVIDELSRRVSMVREFMNDWLLFNQILSAYPSPGVNKAQLENQFLKVKSKLAREHNVLKDAIQSDYKIDKNTMQIVATSTNLESIYSQSEVAVKKLQGEWHRSFISINETLGQIEDKKGRAEGGEKIQMEEVGGVQLGGGGGGMSDKAKTNMAIAVVLIAVVAGVLIFTPFGQAYVDSFKSMLR
;
A
#
# COMPACT_ATOMS: atom_id res chain seq x y z
N MET A 1 8.43 22.87 26.92
CA MET A 1 9.02 23.59 25.77
C MET A 1 8.49 22.92 24.51
N ALA A 2 7.67 23.60 23.71
CA ALA A 2 7.26 23.05 22.41
C ALA A 2 8.47 23.14 21.47
N ALA A 3 9.08 21.99 21.15
CA ALA A 3 10.11 21.93 20.13
C ALA A 3 9.52 22.51 18.83
N LYS A 4 10.18 23.51 18.22
CA LYS A 4 9.78 24.04 16.92
C LYS A 4 9.94 22.91 15.89
N ILE A 5 8.86 22.22 15.59
CA ILE A 5 8.79 21.20 14.53
C ILE A 5 9.20 21.88 13.22
N GLY A 6 10.19 21.30 12.53
CA GLY A 6 10.68 21.85 11.27
C GLY A 6 9.62 21.77 10.18
N LYS A 7 9.58 22.72 9.23
CA LYS A 7 8.59 22.74 8.13
C LYS A 7 8.49 21.42 7.35
N LYS A 8 9.60 20.70 7.16
CA LYS A 8 9.61 19.39 6.49
C LYS A 8 8.90 18.32 7.33
N GLN A 9 9.12 18.33 8.64
CA GLN A 9 8.49 17.40 9.58
C GLN A 9 7.01 17.69 9.74
N GLN A 10 6.60 18.97 9.74
CA GLN A 10 5.18 19.33 9.74
C GLN A 10 4.45 18.75 8.53
N LYS A 11 5.02 18.85 7.32
CA LYS A 11 4.43 18.24 6.11
C LYS A 11 4.28 16.72 6.24
N VAL A 12 5.23 16.04 6.89
CA VAL A 12 5.15 14.59 7.17
C VAL A 12 3.97 14.29 8.08
N ILE A 13 3.82 15.04 9.17
CA ILE A 13 2.73 14.88 10.13
C ILE A 13 1.36 15.15 9.47
N ASP A 14 1.28 16.18 8.61
CA ASP A 14 0.05 16.53 7.90
C ASP A 14 -0.38 15.41 6.94
N GLU A 15 0.56 14.85 6.17
CA GLU A 15 0.30 13.74 5.26
C GLU A 15 -0.07 12.45 6.01
N LEU A 16 0.64 12.12 7.09
CA LEU A 16 0.27 10.97 7.94
C LEU A 16 -1.11 11.17 8.56
N SER A 17 -1.44 12.39 9.00
CA SER A 17 -2.78 12.71 9.53
C SER A 17 -3.86 12.53 8.48
N ARG A 18 -3.60 12.95 7.23
CA ARG A 18 -4.50 12.69 6.10
C ARG A 18 -4.69 11.19 5.87
N ARG A 19 -3.62 10.40 5.83
CA ARG A 19 -3.68 8.93 5.66
C ARG A 19 -4.48 8.26 6.79
N VAL A 20 -4.25 8.66 8.05
CA VAL A 20 -5.04 8.19 9.21
C VAL A 20 -6.52 8.50 9.01
N SER A 21 -6.87 9.72 8.60
CA SER A 21 -8.25 10.12 8.36
C SER A 21 -8.91 9.24 7.29
N MET A 22 -8.20 8.94 6.20
CA MET A 22 -8.71 8.10 5.12
C MET A 22 -8.95 6.66 5.57
N VAL A 23 -8.04 6.06 6.35
CA VAL A 23 -8.23 4.70 6.87
C VAL A 23 -9.41 4.66 7.85
N ARG A 24 -9.55 5.68 8.71
CA ARG A 24 -10.68 5.77 9.66
C ARG A 24 -12.01 5.90 8.93
N GLU A 25 -12.09 6.71 7.88
CA GLU A 25 -13.29 6.82 7.06
C GLU A 25 -13.65 5.47 6.43
N PHE A 26 -12.69 4.81 5.79
CA PHE A 26 -12.87 3.49 5.19
C PHE A 26 -13.32 2.44 6.22
N MET A 27 -12.73 2.46 7.42
CA MET A 27 -13.11 1.57 8.53
C MET A 27 -14.55 1.82 9.00
N ASN A 28 -14.97 3.08 9.12
CA ASN A 28 -16.33 3.43 9.52
C ASN A 28 -17.35 2.95 8.49
N ASP A 29 -17.05 3.12 7.20
CA ASP A 29 -17.88 2.59 6.12
C ASP A 29 -17.91 1.05 6.12
N TRP A 30 -16.80 0.40 6.45
CA TRP A 30 -16.70 -1.06 6.58
C TRP A 30 -17.56 -1.61 7.72
N LEU A 31 -17.62 -0.88 8.84
CA LEU A 31 -18.52 -1.18 9.96
C LEU A 31 -19.97 -0.96 9.58
N LEU A 32 -20.29 0.16 8.91
CA LEU A 32 -21.64 0.45 8.44
C LEU A 32 -22.15 -0.62 7.46
N PHE A 33 -21.29 -1.11 6.56
CA PHE A 33 -21.59 -2.22 5.66
C PHE A 33 -22.10 -3.45 6.43
N ASN A 34 -21.39 -3.83 7.50
CA ASN A 34 -21.78 -4.98 8.33
C ASN A 34 -23.02 -4.71 9.20
N GLN A 35 -23.18 -3.48 9.67
CA GLN A 35 -24.37 -3.09 10.42
C GLN A 35 -25.64 -3.22 9.56
N ILE A 36 -25.60 -2.74 8.32
CA ILE A 36 -26.71 -2.86 7.37
C ILE A 36 -26.97 -4.33 7.05
N LEU A 37 -25.92 -5.10 6.79
CA LEU A 37 -26.02 -6.54 6.51
C LEU A 37 -26.70 -7.27 7.67
N SER A 38 -26.22 -7.05 8.90
CA SER A 38 -26.76 -7.68 10.11
C SER A 38 -28.19 -7.23 10.46
N ALA A 39 -28.61 -6.04 10.01
CA ALA A 39 -29.96 -5.54 10.25
C ALA A 39 -31.01 -6.19 9.34
N TYR A 40 -30.63 -6.69 8.15
CA TYR A 40 -31.55 -7.19 7.13
C TYR A 40 -32.49 -8.33 7.59
N PRO A 41 -32.06 -9.30 8.42
CA PRO A 41 -32.94 -10.37 8.90
C PRO A 41 -33.95 -9.91 9.95
N SER A 42 -33.76 -8.73 10.55
CA SER A 42 -34.60 -8.27 11.66
C SER A 42 -36.04 -8.01 11.20
N PRO A 43 -37.06 -8.48 11.95
CA PRO A 43 -38.45 -8.20 11.60
C PRO A 43 -38.75 -6.70 11.75
N GLY A 44 -39.61 -6.17 10.88
CA GLY A 44 -40.05 -4.77 10.94
C GLY A 44 -39.10 -3.73 10.33
N VAL A 45 -37.94 -4.14 9.81
CA VAL A 45 -37.04 -3.22 9.09
C VAL A 45 -37.54 -2.97 7.67
N ASN A 46 -37.31 -1.75 7.16
CA ASN A 46 -37.57 -1.43 5.77
C ASN A 46 -36.49 -2.04 4.87
N LYS A 47 -36.74 -3.24 4.34
CA LYS A 47 -35.79 -3.98 3.49
C LYS A 47 -35.37 -3.19 2.24
N ALA A 48 -36.30 -2.49 1.59
CA ALA A 48 -35.99 -1.69 0.41
C ALA A 48 -35.05 -0.52 0.74
N GLN A 49 -35.22 0.11 1.91
CA GLN A 49 -34.32 1.16 2.37
C GLN A 49 -32.94 0.61 2.73
N LEU A 50 -32.87 -0.53 3.43
CA LEU A 50 -31.60 -1.18 3.76
C LEU A 50 -30.84 -1.59 2.51
N GLU A 51 -31.53 -2.14 1.50
CA GLU A 51 -30.92 -2.49 0.21
C GLU A 51 -30.29 -1.26 -0.46
N ASN A 52 -31.03 -0.14 -0.52
CA ASN A 52 -30.50 1.12 -1.06
C ASN A 52 -29.29 1.63 -0.27
N GLN A 53 -29.30 1.53 1.06
CA GLN A 53 -28.16 1.92 1.90
C GLN A 53 -26.96 1.00 1.67
N PHE A 54 -27.20 -0.31 1.57
CA PHE A 54 -26.19 -1.32 1.31
C PHE A 54 -25.44 -1.05 -0.01
N LEU A 55 -26.18 -0.83 -1.10
CA LEU A 55 -25.59 -0.54 -2.41
C LEU A 55 -24.80 0.78 -2.42
N LYS A 56 -25.27 1.79 -1.68
CA LYS A 56 -24.55 3.07 -1.53
C LYS A 56 -23.22 2.89 -0.81
N VAL A 57 -23.22 2.19 0.33
CA VAL A 57 -22.01 1.92 1.12
C VAL A 57 -21.04 1.04 0.34
N LYS A 58 -21.54 -0.03 -0.31
CA LYS A 58 -20.74 -0.88 -1.21
C LYS A 58 -20.00 -0.07 -2.27
N SER A 59 -20.71 0.85 -2.92
CA SER A 59 -20.13 1.70 -3.97
C SER A 59 -19.13 2.71 -3.41
N LYS A 60 -19.36 3.23 -2.19
CA LYS A 60 -18.42 4.13 -1.50
C LYS A 60 -17.13 3.40 -1.14
N LEU A 61 -17.23 2.23 -0.49
CA LEU A 61 -16.09 1.35 -0.17
C LEU A 61 -15.24 1.03 -1.40
N ALA A 62 -15.86 0.66 -2.52
CA ALA A 62 -15.13 0.34 -3.75
C ALA A 62 -14.31 1.53 -4.30
N ARG A 63 -14.85 2.75 -4.21
CA ARG A 63 -14.13 3.97 -4.62
C ARG A 63 -13.00 4.31 -3.66
N GLU A 64 -13.30 4.31 -2.37
CA GLU A 64 -12.35 4.64 -1.31
C GLU A 64 -11.17 3.68 -1.29
N HIS A 65 -11.41 2.39 -1.47
CA HIS A 65 -10.35 1.38 -1.48
C HIS A 65 -9.22 1.70 -2.46
N ASN A 66 -9.55 2.14 -3.69
CA ASN A 66 -8.54 2.48 -4.69
C ASN A 66 -7.73 3.72 -4.28
N VAL A 67 -8.43 4.77 -3.84
CA VAL A 67 -7.79 6.01 -3.36
C VAL A 67 -6.91 5.73 -2.14
N LEU A 68 -7.37 4.85 -1.25
CA LEU A 68 -6.67 4.45 -0.03
C LEU A 68 -5.40 3.67 -0.35
N LYS A 69 -5.47 2.71 -1.27
CA LYS A 69 -4.33 1.94 -1.73
C LYS A 69 -3.23 2.85 -2.29
N ASP A 70 -3.61 3.82 -3.12
CA ASP A 70 -2.68 4.76 -3.73
C ASP A 70 -2.07 5.73 -2.70
N ALA A 71 -2.84 6.14 -1.70
CA ALA A 71 -2.37 7.07 -0.67
C ALA A 71 -1.46 6.41 0.38
N ILE A 72 -1.72 5.17 0.77
CA ILE A 72 -0.97 4.47 1.82
C ILE A 72 0.30 3.80 1.27
N GLN A 73 0.30 3.37 0.00
CA GLN A 73 1.45 2.78 -0.68
C GLN A 73 2.04 1.58 0.07
N SER A 74 3.31 1.62 0.47
CA SER A 74 4.00 0.49 1.11
C SER A 74 3.45 0.12 2.49
N ASP A 75 2.70 1.01 3.14
CA ASP A 75 2.02 0.72 4.41
C ASP A 75 0.68 -0.01 4.21
N TYR A 76 0.26 -0.21 2.96
CA TYR A 76 -1.02 -0.83 2.65
C TYR A 76 -0.93 -2.34 2.93
N LYS A 77 -1.57 -2.76 4.03
CA LYS A 77 -1.62 -4.17 4.46
C LYS A 77 -3.05 -4.69 4.60
N ILE A 78 -4.02 -3.97 4.07
CA ILE A 78 -5.41 -4.44 4.04
C ILE A 78 -5.47 -5.74 3.22
N ASP A 79 -6.22 -6.71 3.73
CA ASP A 79 -6.32 -8.05 3.16
C ASP A 79 -6.81 -7.97 1.71
N LYS A 80 -6.17 -8.71 0.81
CA LYS A 80 -6.48 -8.72 -0.64
C LYS A 80 -7.92 -9.16 -0.93
N ASN A 81 -8.54 -9.93 -0.03
CA ASN A 81 -9.92 -10.39 -0.17
C ASN A 81 -10.94 -9.35 0.28
N THR A 82 -10.53 -8.23 0.88
CA THR A 82 -11.46 -7.18 1.35
C THR A 82 -12.41 -6.74 0.23
N MET A 83 -11.87 -6.48 -0.97
CA MET A 83 -12.71 -6.11 -2.12
C MET A 83 -13.44 -7.26 -2.77
N GLN A 84 -12.96 -8.50 -2.60
CA GLN A 84 -13.70 -9.67 -3.06
C GLN A 84 -15.03 -9.77 -2.31
N ILE A 85 -15.04 -9.56 -0.98
CA ILE A 85 -16.24 -9.54 -0.16
C ILE A 85 -17.26 -8.52 -0.69
N VAL A 86 -16.79 -7.29 -0.95
CA VAL A 86 -17.63 -6.21 -1.49
C VAL A 86 -18.18 -6.60 -2.86
N ALA A 87 -17.35 -7.16 -3.73
CA ALA A 87 -17.74 -7.56 -5.08
C ALA A 87 -18.78 -8.68 -5.08
N THR A 88 -18.57 -9.75 -4.32
CA THR A 88 -19.44 -10.94 -4.28
C THR A 88 -20.77 -10.69 -3.58
N SER A 89 -20.83 -9.71 -2.68
CA SER A 89 -22.04 -9.33 -1.96
C SER A 89 -22.93 -8.46 -2.85
N THR A 90 -23.67 -9.08 -3.78
CA THR A 90 -24.42 -8.40 -4.86
C THR A 90 -25.54 -7.51 -4.34
N ASN A 91 -26.43 -8.07 -3.52
CA ASN A 91 -27.55 -7.43 -2.83
C ASN A 91 -27.86 -8.21 -1.55
N LEU A 92 -28.59 -7.62 -0.59
CA LEU A 92 -28.84 -8.25 0.71
C LEU A 92 -29.68 -9.52 0.57
N GLU A 93 -30.68 -9.50 -0.32
CA GLU A 93 -31.54 -10.65 -0.57
C GLU A 93 -30.76 -11.88 -1.06
N SER A 94 -29.83 -11.68 -1.99
CA SER A 94 -28.98 -12.73 -2.55
C SER A 94 -27.93 -13.24 -1.57
N ILE A 95 -27.56 -12.44 -0.56
CA ILE A 95 -26.68 -12.89 0.52
C ILE A 95 -27.45 -13.82 1.45
N TYR A 96 -28.65 -13.43 1.84
CA TYR A 96 -29.46 -14.19 2.79
C TYR A 96 -30.27 -15.34 2.15
N SER A 97 -30.33 -15.42 0.83
CA SER A 97 -30.84 -16.60 0.11
C SER A 97 -29.82 -17.74 0.03
N GLN A 98 -28.55 -17.49 0.41
CA GLN A 98 -27.52 -18.52 0.51
C GLN A 98 -27.69 -19.36 1.78
N SER A 99 -26.92 -20.45 1.89
CA SER A 99 -26.91 -21.27 3.09
C SER A 99 -26.38 -20.50 4.31
N GLU A 100 -26.85 -20.85 5.50
CA GLU A 100 -26.35 -20.26 6.76
C GLU A 100 -24.83 -20.40 6.89
N VAL A 101 -24.26 -21.51 6.40
CA VAL A 101 -22.82 -21.75 6.37
C VAL A 101 -22.10 -20.73 5.49
N ALA A 102 -22.65 -20.38 4.32
CA ALA A 102 -22.09 -19.37 3.44
C ALA A 102 -22.14 -17.97 4.09
N VAL A 103 -23.24 -17.64 4.76
CA VAL A 103 -23.37 -16.36 5.51
C VAL A 103 -22.36 -16.30 6.66
N LYS A 104 -22.17 -17.37 7.43
CA LYS A 104 -21.15 -17.43 8.48
C LYS A 104 -19.72 -17.32 7.93
N LYS A 105 -19.44 -17.92 6.77
CA LYS A 105 -18.15 -17.77 6.09
C LYS A 105 -17.91 -16.31 5.70
N LEU A 106 -18.91 -15.65 5.11
CA LEU A 106 -18.85 -14.22 4.78
C LEU A 106 -18.54 -13.36 6.02
N GLN A 107 -19.19 -13.64 7.15
CA GLN A 107 -18.91 -12.95 8.42
C GLN A 107 -17.46 -13.17 8.90
N GLY A 108 -16.93 -14.38 8.76
CA GLY A 108 -15.53 -14.68 9.09
C GLY A 108 -14.54 -13.94 8.19
N GLU A 109 -14.78 -13.91 6.87
CA GLU A 109 -13.96 -13.16 5.91
C GLU A 109 -14.04 -11.64 6.17
N TRP A 110 -15.23 -11.14 6.52
CA TRP A 110 -15.43 -9.75 6.93
C TRP A 110 -14.60 -9.40 8.16
N HIS A 111 -14.63 -10.25 9.21
CA HIS A 111 -13.88 -10.01 10.44
C HIS A 111 -12.37 -10.02 10.22
N ARG A 112 -11.86 -10.95 9.39
CA ARG A 112 -10.45 -10.99 8.99
C ARG A 112 -10.04 -9.68 8.29
N SER A 113 -10.87 -9.19 7.37
CA SER A 113 -10.62 -7.93 6.68
C SER A 113 -10.63 -6.76 7.67
N PHE A 114 -11.57 -6.74 8.61
CA PHE A 114 -11.65 -5.75 9.68
C PHE A 114 -10.36 -5.70 10.54
N ILE A 115 -9.80 -6.84 10.90
CA ILE A 115 -8.50 -6.90 11.62
C ILE A 115 -7.39 -6.25 10.77
N SER A 116 -7.27 -6.62 9.50
CA SER A 116 -6.22 -6.07 8.62
C SER A 116 -6.32 -4.54 8.42
N ILE A 117 -7.54 -4.00 8.40
CA ILE A 117 -7.79 -2.56 8.34
C ILE A 117 -7.32 -1.87 9.63
N ASN A 118 -7.63 -2.45 10.80
CA ASN A 118 -7.17 -1.94 12.09
C ASN A 118 -5.65 -2.01 12.25
N GLU A 119 -5.02 -3.09 11.80
CA GLU A 119 -3.55 -3.21 11.80
C GLU A 119 -2.90 -2.14 10.92
N THR A 120 -3.49 -1.87 9.75
CA THR A 120 -3.04 -0.80 8.85
C THR A 120 -3.20 0.58 9.52
N LEU A 121 -4.33 0.82 10.18
CA LEU A 121 -4.57 2.05 10.94
C LEU A 121 -3.52 2.24 12.04
N GLY A 122 -3.31 1.21 12.87
CA GLY A 122 -2.35 1.26 13.98
C GLY A 122 -0.92 1.54 13.53
N GLN A 123 -0.50 0.98 12.39
CA GLN A 123 0.83 1.25 11.82
C GLN A 123 1.01 2.71 11.41
N ILE A 124 0.00 3.33 10.80
CA ILE A 124 0.07 4.73 10.37
C ILE A 124 -0.03 5.66 11.58
N GLU A 125 -0.85 5.33 12.57
CA GLU A 125 -0.95 6.06 13.83
C GLU A 125 0.36 6.02 14.63
N ASP A 126 1.04 4.88 14.71
CA ASP A 126 2.37 4.76 15.31
C ASP A 126 3.38 5.68 14.61
N LYS A 127 3.45 5.62 13.27
CA LYS A 127 4.32 6.50 12.48
C LYS A 127 4.02 7.98 12.72
N LYS A 128 2.74 8.34 12.81
CA LYS A 128 2.31 9.70 13.12
C LYS A 128 2.80 10.11 14.50
N GLY A 129 2.58 9.30 15.54
CA GLY A 129 3.01 9.59 16.90
C GLY A 129 4.52 9.75 17.01
N ARG A 130 5.29 8.91 16.31
CA ARG A 130 6.76 9.03 16.21
C ARG A 130 7.20 10.31 15.49
N ALA A 131 6.54 10.66 14.38
CA ALA A 131 6.80 11.91 13.66
C ALA A 131 6.48 13.15 14.53
N GLU A 132 5.39 13.13 15.28
CA GLU A 132 5.04 14.18 16.25
C GLU A 132 6.07 14.26 17.39
N GLY A 133 6.62 13.12 17.81
CA GLY A 133 7.67 13.00 18.82
C GLY A 133 9.07 13.48 18.40
N GLY A 134 9.27 13.91 17.15
CA GLY A 134 10.58 14.38 16.69
C GLY A 134 11.33 13.43 15.76
N GLU A 135 10.81 12.22 15.53
CA GLU A 135 11.50 11.21 14.74
C GLU A 135 11.46 11.53 13.24
N LYS A 136 12.59 11.34 12.54
CA LYS A 136 12.66 11.51 11.09
C LYS A 136 12.09 10.28 10.40
N ILE A 137 10.80 10.33 10.07
CA ILE A 137 10.14 9.30 9.27
C ILE A 137 10.42 9.55 7.78
N GLN A 138 10.97 8.55 7.10
CA GLN A 138 11.03 8.53 5.63
C GLN A 138 9.65 8.10 5.12
N MET A 139 8.92 9.00 4.47
CA MET A 139 7.72 8.65 3.73
C MET A 139 8.08 8.35 2.28
N GLU A 140 7.48 7.32 1.72
CA GLU A 140 7.40 7.19 0.26
C GLU A 140 6.50 8.29 -0.28
N GLU A 141 6.98 8.99 -1.31
CA GLU A 141 6.29 10.14 -1.87
C GLU A 141 5.16 9.65 -2.80
N VAL A 142 3.95 10.14 -2.56
CA VAL A 142 2.78 9.81 -3.38
C VAL A 142 2.96 10.47 -4.75
N GLY A 143 3.05 9.67 -5.81
CA GLY A 143 3.07 10.18 -7.20
C GLY A 143 4.45 10.30 -7.86
N GLY A 144 5.50 9.69 -7.33
CA GLY A 144 6.76 9.49 -8.06
C GLY A 144 7.60 10.74 -8.35
N VAL A 145 7.20 11.91 -7.84
CA VAL A 145 8.11 13.06 -7.80
C VAL A 145 9.08 12.78 -6.66
N GLN A 146 10.29 12.38 -7.00
CA GLN A 146 11.39 12.26 -6.07
C GLN A 146 11.80 13.68 -5.63
N LEU A 147 11.31 14.17 -4.50
CA LEU A 147 11.90 15.37 -3.88
C LEU A 147 13.32 14.98 -3.45
N GLY A 148 14.27 15.33 -4.30
CA GLY A 148 15.70 15.09 -4.15
C GLY A 148 16.19 15.23 -2.71
N GLY A 149 16.31 14.09 -2.04
CA GLY A 149 17.11 13.87 -0.85
C GLY A 149 18.39 13.17 -1.27
N GLY A 150 19.30 13.92 -1.90
CA GLY A 150 20.69 13.50 -2.01
C GLY A 150 21.22 13.26 -0.60
N GLY A 151 21.55 12.01 -0.30
CA GLY A 151 21.93 11.60 1.06
C GLY A 151 21.60 10.14 1.39
N GLY A 152 21.37 9.28 0.41
CA GLY A 152 21.45 7.83 0.62
C GLY A 152 22.91 7.45 0.80
N GLY A 153 23.38 7.42 2.05
CA GLY A 153 24.66 6.82 2.40
C GLY A 153 24.67 5.37 1.94
N MET A 154 25.35 5.11 0.82
CA MET A 154 25.53 3.77 0.28
C MET A 154 26.19 2.93 1.38
N SER A 155 25.56 1.81 1.77
CA SER A 155 26.12 0.94 2.81
C SER A 155 27.54 0.51 2.44
N ASP A 156 28.40 0.28 3.43
CA ASP A 156 29.83 0.00 3.15
C ASP A 156 30.03 -1.21 2.23
N LYS A 157 29.10 -2.18 2.29
CA LYS A 157 29.05 -3.32 1.36
C LYS A 157 28.73 -2.91 -0.07
N ALA A 158 27.81 -1.97 -0.27
CA ALA A 158 27.43 -1.49 -1.59
C ALA A 158 28.53 -0.61 -2.22
N LYS A 159 29.25 0.20 -1.42
CA LYS A 159 30.47 0.90 -1.88
C LYS A 159 31.57 -0.09 -2.29
N THR A 160 31.79 -1.12 -1.49
CA THR A 160 32.80 -2.15 -1.77
C THR A 160 32.48 -2.91 -3.06
N ASN A 161 31.23 -3.34 -3.23
CA ASN A 161 30.80 -4.04 -4.44
C ASN A 161 30.87 -3.16 -5.69
N MET A 162 30.54 -1.87 -5.57
CA MET A 162 30.65 -0.92 -6.68
C MET A 162 32.11 -0.66 -7.06
N ALA A 163 33.00 -0.50 -6.08
CA ALA A 163 34.43 -0.34 -6.33
C ALA A 163 35.01 -1.58 -7.04
N ILE A 164 34.64 -2.78 -6.60
CA ILE A 164 35.02 -4.04 -7.25
C ILE A 164 34.50 -4.09 -8.69
N ALA A 165 33.24 -3.72 -8.92
CA ALA A 165 32.65 -3.70 -10.26
C ALA A 165 33.38 -2.73 -11.20
N VAL A 166 33.71 -1.52 -10.74
CA VAL A 166 34.46 -0.54 -11.54
C VAL A 166 35.86 -1.04 -11.87
N VAL A 167 36.56 -1.65 -10.91
CA VAL A 167 37.88 -2.24 -11.14
C VAL A 167 37.80 -3.40 -12.14
N LEU A 168 36.81 -4.28 -12.01
CA LEU A 168 36.61 -5.38 -12.96
C LEU A 168 36.33 -4.87 -14.38
N ILE A 169 35.49 -3.85 -14.53
CA ILE A 169 35.22 -3.23 -15.84
C ILE A 169 36.49 -2.61 -16.42
N ALA A 170 37.28 -1.91 -15.60
CA ALA A 170 38.54 -1.31 -16.04
C ALA A 170 39.58 -2.38 -16.45
N VAL A 171 39.67 -3.49 -15.72
CA VAL A 171 40.55 -4.63 -16.05
C VAL A 171 40.10 -5.30 -17.34
N VAL A 172 38.80 -5.56 -17.50
CA VAL A 172 38.24 -6.15 -18.73
C VAL A 172 38.47 -5.22 -19.92
N ALA A 173 38.21 -3.92 -19.78
CA ALA A 173 38.49 -2.93 -20.83
C ALA A 173 39.99 -2.87 -21.16
N GLY A 174 40.87 -2.91 -20.16
CA GLY A 174 42.31 -2.97 -20.35
C GLY A 174 42.76 -4.22 -21.11
N VAL A 175 42.23 -5.40 -20.76
CA VAL A 175 42.51 -6.66 -21.46
C VAL A 175 42.00 -6.61 -22.90
N LEU A 176 40.80 -6.07 -23.13
CA LEU A 176 40.21 -5.95 -24.46
C LEU A 176 41.01 -4.98 -25.36
N ILE A 177 41.59 -3.92 -24.81
CA ILE A 177 42.30 -2.88 -25.57
C ILE A 177 43.79 -3.20 -25.76
N PHE A 178 44.46 -3.73 -24.72
CA PHE A 178 45.93 -3.82 -24.67
C PHE A 178 46.48 -5.24 -24.85
N THR A 179 45.64 -6.25 -25.07
CA THR A 179 46.11 -7.62 -25.32
C THR A 179 45.69 -8.14 -26.71
N PRO A 180 46.51 -8.98 -27.37
CA PRO A 180 46.16 -9.62 -28.64
C PRO A 180 44.87 -10.46 -28.57
N PHE A 181 44.58 -11.02 -27.39
CA PHE A 181 43.36 -11.78 -27.12
C PHE A 181 42.11 -10.90 -27.14
N GLY A 182 42.24 -9.66 -26.69
CA GLY A 182 41.17 -8.65 -26.68
C GLY A 182 40.73 -8.21 -28.08
N GLN A 183 41.71 -7.98 -28.97
CA GLN A 183 41.45 -7.60 -30.36
C GLN A 183 40.70 -8.71 -31.11
N ALA A 184 41.09 -9.97 -30.93
CA ALA A 184 40.40 -11.13 -31.51
C ALA A 184 38.92 -11.23 -31.06
N TYR A 185 38.63 -10.88 -29.81
CA TYR A 185 37.26 -10.90 -29.26
C TYR A 185 36.40 -9.75 -29.82
N VAL A 186 36.98 -8.54 -29.93
CA VAL A 186 36.31 -7.37 -30.52
C VAL A 186 36.00 -7.57 -32.00
N ASP A 187 36.92 -8.18 -32.75
CA ASP A 187 36.75 -8.44 -34.18
C ASP A 187 35.71 -9.55 -34.44
N SER A 188 35.69 -10.59 -33.60
CA SER A 188 34.65 -11.62 -33.64
C SER A 188 33.26 -11.03 -33.37
N PHE A 189 33.15 -10.11 -32.42
CA PHE A 189 31.88 -9.44 -32.11
C PHE A 189 31.40 -8.51 -33.24
N LYS A 190 32.32 -7.77 -33.87
CA LYS A 190 32.02 -6.95 -35.05
C LYS A 190 31.56 -7.78 -36.24
N SER A 191 32.10 -9.00 -36.42
CA SER A 191 31.68 -9.91 -37.48
C SER A 191 30.29 -10.53 -37.27
N MET A 192 29.80 -10.61 -36.02
CA MET A 192 28.45 -11.09 -35.71
C MET A 192 27.37 -10.00 -35.84
N LEU A 193 27.76 -8.72 -35.83
CA LEU A 193 26.85 -7.57 -35.94
C LEU A 193 26.74 -7.01 -37.38
N ARG A 194 27.41 -7.63 -38.35
CA ARG A 194 27.24 -7.39 -39.79
C ARG A 194 26.46 -8.54 -40.41
#